data_AF-A0A955JFF6-F1
#
_entry.id   AF-A0A955JFF6-F1
#
_cell.length_a   1.000
_cell.length_b   1.000
_cell.length_c   1.000
_cell.angle_alpha   90.00
_cell.angle_beta   90.00
_cell.angle_gamma   90.00
#
_symmetry.space_group_name_H-M   'P 1'
#
loop_
_entity.id
_entity.type
_entity.pdbx_description
1 polymer ?
#
loop_
_entity_poly.entity_id
_entity_poly.type
_entity_poly.pdbx_seq_one_letter_code
_entity_poly.pdbx_strand_id
1 'polypeptide(L)'
;FEVTDPGILPGQPAELQLQYLFGSDEYNEFVGSFFNDVFAIFVNGTNVALLPDGSTPVGINTLHCGNPYNPATSGSYCHLFNNNDLDDGGPFFDTEMDGFTDVMTARASVVGPGPHTIKLAIGDAGDSTSDSFLCLAAAGLRLRPSPTCIAPTPALELGAGVIGALVDAAVVTHEIRAVANVPNATVRIEDLQVTLTEPGQTPVVIPLPSGVVYDQSFPTLGGQPEVLHFSWSPTSAAHLVGRYDFRYRLVDSAGTRSQCTVAINVFECMMFLGTNPFYYPLGPDPDDILRVQPWDLRSMSLNELPTYSVPPLPGLIGFRFYVQGLLHNPSVFPNNPLSLSSSIEYTIGVGANYYDFGTIGHIQIFPAANGVVNPGETFQVPFTLIWP
;
A
#
# COMPACT_ATOMS: atom_id res chain seq x y z
N PHE A 1 -4.85 21.86 16.35
CA PHE A 1 -6.18 21.79 15.72
C PHE A 1 -6.66 20.35 15.82
N GLU A 2 -7.98 20.15 15.85
CA GLU A 2 -8.56 18.81 15.86
C GLU A 2 -9.16 18.54 14.49
N VAL A 3 -8.83 17.37 13.90
CA VAL A 3 -9.48 16.91 12.68
C VAL A 3 -10.83 16.34 13.06
N THR A 4 -11.89 17.12 12.86
CA THR A 4 -13.29 16.74 13.17
C THR A 4 -14.16 16.60 11.92
N ASP A 5 -13.55 16.53 10.73
CA ASP A 5 -14.31 16.40 9.49
C ASP A 5 -15.05 15.05 9.47
N PRO A 6 -16.40 15.03 9.47
CA PRO A 6 -17.18 13.80 9.49
C PRO A 6 -16.99 12.95 8.22
N GLY A 7 -16.39 13.49 7.15
CA GLY A 7 -16.00 12.75 5.95
C GLY A 7 -14.67 12.00 6.07
N ILE A 8 -13.93 12.16 7.17
CA ILE A 8 -12.65 11.49 7.43
C ILE A 8 -12.85 10.46 8.54
N LEU A 9 -12.88 9.18 8.18
CA LEU A 9 -13.10 8.09 9.13
C LEU A 9 -11.88 7.88 10.05
N PRO A 10 -12.07 7.32 11.27
CA PRO A 10 -10.99 6.86 12.12
C PRO A 10 -9.99 5.97 11.37
N GLY A 11 -8.71 6.36 11.35
CA GLY A 11 -7.64 5.64 10.65
C GLY A 11 -7.49 5.96 9.16
N GLN A 12 -8.32 6.84 8.59
CA GLN A 12 -8.21 7.28 7.20
C GLN A 12 -7.14 8.39 7.04
N PRO A 13 -6.23 8.29 6.07
CA PRO A 13 -5.29 9.36 5.78
C PRO A 13 -6.01 10.60 5.22
N ALA A 14 -5.56 11.78 5.62
CA ALA A 14 -5.99 13.05 5.09
C ALA A 14 -4.77 13.93 4.75
N GLU A 15 -4.93 14.86 3.82
CA GLU A 15 -3.92 15.84 3.45
C GLU A 15 -4.32 17.21 3.98
N LEU A 16 -3.42 17.80 4.76
CA LEU A 16 -3.47 19.20 5.11
C LEU A 16 -2.76 20.01 4.02
N GLN A 17 -3.46 20.98 3.45
CA GLN A 17 -2.88 21.97 2.55
C GLN A 17 -2.87 23.33 3.26
N LEU A 18 -1.76 24.06 3.16
CA LEU A 18 -1.65 25.45 3.58
C LEU A 18 -1.08 26.29 2.43
N GLN A 19 -1.83 27.27 1.96
CA GLN A 19 -1.34 28.26 1.00
C GLN A 19 -0.76 29.47 1.71
N TYR A 20 0.47 29.84 1.34
CA TYR A 20 1.22 30.92 1.96
C TYR A 20 2.05 31.68 0.93
N LEU A 21 2.45 32.89 1.29
CA LEU A 21 3.48 33.68 0.63
C LEU A 21 4.46 34.14 1.70
N PHE A 22 5.75 34.08 1.38
CA PHE A 22 6.83 34.56 2.23
C PHE A 22 7.47 35.77 1.57
N GLY A 23 7.75 36.81 2.34
CA GLY A 23 8.44 38.02 1.87
C GLY A 23 9.39 38.55 2.93
N SER A 24 10.28 39.43 2.51
CA SER A 24 11.30 40.04 3.37
C SER A 24 11.81 41.33 2.74
N ASP A 25 12.20 42.27 3.59
CA ASP A 25 12.94 43.49 3.20
C ASP A 25 14.44 43.22 3.05
N GLU A 26 14.89 41.99 3.28
CA GLU A 26 16.28 41.59 3.03
C GLU A 26 16.53 41.16 1.56
N TYR A 27 15.47 40.99 0.77
CA TYR A 27 15.59 40.80 -0.67
C TYR A 27 15.87 42.14 -1.35
N ASN A 28 16.82 42.29 -2.29
CA ASN A 28 17.76 41.28 -2.82
C ASN A 28 19.19 41.46 -2.27
N GLU A 29 19.43 42.51 -1.50
CA GLU A 29 20.73 43.02 -1.06
C GLU A 29 21.49 42.02 -0.20
N PHE A 30 20.76 41.25 0.61
CA PHE A 30 21.32 40.36 1.61
C PHE A 30 21.34 38.90 1.17
N VAL A 31 20.83 38.62 -0.03
CA VAL A 31 20.86 37.29 -0.63
C VAL A 31 22.30 36.77 -0.75
N GLY A 32 22.54 35.56 -0.24
CA GLY A 32 23.85 34.91 -0.17
C GLY A 32 24.71 35.38 1.00
N SER A 33 24.19 36.22 1.90
CA SER A 33 24.89 36.70 3.09
C SER A 33 24.57 35.84 4.33
N PHE A 34 25.08 36.25 5.49
CA PHE A 34 24.73 35.61 6.77
C PHE A 34 23.42 36.13 7.38
N PHE A 35 22.89 37.24 6.85
CA PHE A 35 21.55 37.73 7.08
C PHE A 35 20.61 36.86 6.23
N ASN A 36 19.64 36.18 6.87
CA ASN A 36 18.81 35.20 6.20
C ASN A 36 17.47 34.97 6.91
N ASP A 37 16.47 35.70 6.48
CA ASP A 37 15.09 35.43 6.82
C ASP A 37 14.63 34.05 6.32
N VAL A 38 14.06 33.27 7.23
CA VAL A 38 13.55 31.92 6.97
C VAL A 38 12.11 31.74 7.43
N PHE A 39 11.40 30.86 6.72
CA PHE A 39 10.05 30.48 7.05
C PHE A 39 9.89 28.95 7.14
N ALA A 40 9.15 28.50 8.15
CA ALA A 40 8.81 27.10 8.33
C ALA A 40 7.35 26.90 8.77
N ILE A 41 6.75 25.80 8.26
CA ILE A 41 5.46 25.29 8.69
C ILE A 41 5.71 23.91 9.26
N PHE A 42 5.62 23.75 10.57
CA PHE A 42 5.74 22.44 11.21
C PHE A 42 4.37 21.82 11.39
N VAL A 43 4.14 20.66 10.79
CA VAL A 43 2.98 19.80 11.05
C VAL A 43 3.46 18.59 11.84
N ASN A 44 2.98 18.45 13.07
CA ASN A 44 3.42 17.39 14.00
C ASN A 44 4.95 17.33 14.19
N GLY A 45 5.60 18.50 14.14
CA GLY A 45 7.06 18.63 14.30
C GLY A 45 7.87 18.50 13.00
N THR A 46 7.25 18.17 11.87
CA THR A 46 7.92 18.07 10.56
C THR A 46 7.70 19.34 9.75
N ASN A 47 8.77 19.97 9.24
CA ASN A 47 8.65 21.12 8.35
C ASN A 47 8.07 20.69 6.98
N VAL A 48 7.03 21.38 6.53
CA VAL A 48 6.36 21.16 5.24
C VAL A 48 6.37 22.40 4.34
N ALA A 49 7.00 23.50 4.79
CA ALA A 49 7.35 24.64 3.94
C ALA A 49 8.70 24.37 3.27
N LEU A 50 8.66 23.66 2.15
CA LEU A 50 9.84 23.27 1.37
C LEU A 50 9.71 23.77 -0.07
N LEU A 51 10.84 24.04 -0.71
CA LEU A 51 10.94 24.37 -2.12
C LEU A 51 10.56 23.16 -3.01
N PRO A 52 10.36 23.34 -4.33
CA PRO A 52 9.93 22.26 -5.22
C PRO A 52 10.79 20.98 -5.23
N ASP A 53 12.05 21.04 -4.80
CA ASP A 53 12.89 19.85 -4.58
C ASP A 53 12.44 18.95 -3.42
N GLY A 54 11.52 19.44 -2.56
CA GLY A 54 10.96 18.70 -1.44
C GLY A 54 11.91 18.53 -0.25
N SER A 55 13.00 19.30 -0.16
CA SER A 55 14.02 19.16 0.88
C SER A 55 14.59 20.49 1.38
N THR A 56 14.65 21.51 0.53
CA THR A 56 15.23 22.82 0.87
C THR A 56 14.18 23.68 1.59
N PRO A 57 14.46 24.17 2.83
CA PRO A 57 13.59 25.11 3.52
C PRO A 57 13.46 26.45 2.77
N VAL A 58 12.35 27.15 2.99
CA VAL A 58 12.12 28.49 2.39
C VAL A 58 12.88 29.55 3.17
N GLY A 59 13.59 30.41 2.45
CA GLY A 59 14.27 31.60 2.97
C GLY A 59 14.99 32.37 1.87
N ILE A 60 15.48 33.56 2.19
CA ILE A 60 16.01 34.50 1.19
C ILE A 60 17.24 33.96 0.44
N ASN A 61 18.05 33.14 1.10
CA ASN A 61 19.23 32.50 0.50
C ASN A 61 18.91 31.28 -0.36
N THR A 62 17.64 30.87 -0.45
CA THR A 62 17.21 29.62 -1.11
C THR A 62 16.24 29.84 -2.26
N LEU A 63 15.46 30.93 -2.26
CA LEU A 63 14.56 31.31 -3.33
C LEU A 63 14.79 32.78 -3.66
N HIS A 64 15.45 33.08 -4.78
CA HIS A 64 15.80 34.44 -5.20
C HIS A 64 16.24 34.48 -6.66
N CYS A 65 16.32 35.67 -7.25
CA CYS A 65 16.86 35.86 -8.61
C CYS A 65 18.36 36.19 -8.67
N GLY A 66 19.02 36.33 -7.52
CA GLY A 66 20.44 36.69 -7.41
C GLY A 66 20.60 37.85 -6.43
N ASN A 67 21.83 38.35 -6.28
CA ASN A 67 22.10 39.55 -5.49
C ASN A 67 22.65 40.63 -6.45
N PRO A 68 21.99 41.79 -6.58
CA PRO A 68 22.42 42.85 -7.51
C PRO A 68 23.79 43.46 -7.16
N TYR A 69 24.20 43.40 -5.90
CA TYR A 69 25.50 43.90 -5.42
C TYR A 69 26.58 42.81 -5.33
N ASN A 70 26.20 41.54 -5.49
CA ASN A 70 27.12 40.42 -5.52
C ASN A 70 26.86 39.49 -6.73
N PRO A 71 27.52 39.75 -7.88
CA PRO A 71 27.35 38.98 -9.11
C PRO A 71 27.75 37.50 -9.01
N ALA A 72 28.44 37.09 -7.94
CA ALA A 72 28.80 35.70 -7.71
C ALA A 72 27.60 34.86 -7.20
N THR A 73 26.53 35.51 -6.73
CA THR A 73 25.33 34.85 -6.19
C THR A 73 24.35 34.49 -7.31
N SER A 74 24.42 33.23 -7.78
CA SER A 74 23.47 32.70 -8.77
C SER A 74 22.06 32.59 -8.21
N GLY A 75 21.04 33.00 -8.97
CA GLY A 75 19.64 32.84 -8.58
C GLY A 75 19.19 31.37 -8.44
N SER A 76 18.27 31.12 -7.53
CA SER A 76 17.63 29.82 -7.29
C SER A 76 16.12 29.99 -7.23
N TYR A 77 15.37 29.19 -7.99
CA TYR A 77 13.90 29.29 -8.05
C TYR A 77 13.35 30.69 -8.42
N CYS A 78 14.12 31.48 -9.19
CA CYS A 78 13.75 32.82 -9.66
C CYS A 78 12.35 32.92 -10.34
N HIS A 79 11.86 31.82 -10.92
CA HIS A 79 10.51 31.76 -11.51
C HIS A 79 9.37 31.75 -10.49
N LEU A 80 9.67 31.65 -9.19
CA LEU A 80 8.73 31.74 -8.07
C LEU A 80 9.00 32.99 -7.23
N PHE A 81 9.88 33.89 -7.69
CA PHE A 81 10.29 35.09 -6.97
C PHE A 81 9.69 36.33 -7.65
N ASN A 82 9.21 37.25 -6.83
CA ASN A 82 8.72 38.56 -7.27
C ASN A 82 9.61 39.62 -6.61
N ASN A 83 10.40 40.31 -7.44
CA ASN A 83 11.16 41.47 -7.02
C ASN A 83 10.20 42.67 -6.88
N ASN A 84 10.23 43.37 -5.75
CA ASN A 84 9.49 44.61 -5.53
C ASN A 84 10.43 45.79 -5.21
N ASP A 85 11.73 45.55 -5.12
CA ASP A 85 12.70 46.63 -4.98
C ASP A 85 12.82 47.40 -6.31
N LEU A 86 12.36 48.67 -6.27
CA LEU A 86 12.40 49.57 -7.41
C LEU A 86 13.82 50.00 -7.77
N ASP A 87 14.75 49.99 -6.81
CA ASP A 87 16.15 50.36 -7.03
C ASP A 87 16.91 49.22 -7.76
N ASP A 88 16.48 47.97 -7.59
CA ASP A 88 16.91 46.80 -8.36
C ASP A 88 15.96 46.43 -9.53
N GLY A 89 15.23 47.41 -10.06
CA GLY A 89 14.43 47.25 -11.29
C GLY A 89 13.22 46.31 -11.15
N GLY A 90 12.77 46.05 -9.93
CA GLY A 90 11.52 45.38 -9.64
C GLY A 90 10.30 46.19 -10.11
N PRO A 91 9.21 45.53 -10.53
CA PRO A 91 7.92 46.20 -10.71
C PRO A 91 7.35 46.66 -9.36
N PHE A 92 6.54 47.73 -9.39
CA PHE A 92 5.85 48.21 -8.20
C PHE A 92 4.65 47.31 -7.83
N PHE A 93 4.73 46.70 -6.65
CA PHE A 93 3.63 46.07 -5.94
C PHE A 93 3.25 46.93 -4.73
N ASP A 94 1.95 47.02 -4.42
CA ASP A 94 1.42 47.82 -3.30
C ASP A 94 1.63 47.09 -1.96
N THR A 95 2.91 46.93 -1.60
CA THR A 95 3.40 46.29 -0.38
C THR A 95 4.76 46.86 -0.01
N GLU A 96 5.11 46.79 1.28
CA GLU A 96 6.41 47.24 1.80
C GLU A 96 7.54 46.24 1.51
N MET A 97 7.22 44.93 1.46
CA MET A 97 8.16 43.85 1.11
C MET A 97 9.04 44.18 -0.10
N ASP A 98 10.37 44.20 0.05
CA ASP A 98 11.30 44.39 -1.08
C ASP A 98 11.35 43.17 -2.03
N GLY A 99 11.05 41.98 -1.52
CA GLY A 99 10.84 40.79 -2.35
C GLY A 99 9.95 39.75 -1.70
N PHE A 100 9.29 38.93 -2.52
CA PHE A 100 8.40 37.88 -2.03
C PHE A 100 8.24 36.69 -2.98
N THR A 101 7.80 35.56 -2.45
CA THR A 101 7.51 34.36 -3.24
C THR A 101 6.17 34.47 -3.96
N ASP A 102 5.97 33.71 -5.02
CA ASP A 102 4.62 33.34 -5.46
C ASP A 102 3.82 32.69 -4.32
N VAL A 103 2.51 32.53 -4.51
CA VAL A 103 1.69 31.75 -3.57
C VAL A 103 2.12 30.29 -3.62
N MET A 104 2.77 29.85 -2.55
CA MET A 104 3.26 28.49 -2.34
C MET A 104 2.18 27.64 -1.64
N THR A 105 2.21 26.32 -1.86
CA THR A 105 1.31 25.37 -1.16
C THR A 105 2.13 24.35 -0.39
N ALA A 106 2.12 24.44 0.94
CA ALA A 106 2.64 23.39 1.80
C ALA A 106 1.62 22.26 1.94
N ARG A 107 2.10 21.02 1.93
CA ARG A 107 1.28 19.80 2.03
C ARG A 107 1.80 18.90 3.13
N ALA A 108 0.90 18.37 3.96
CA ALA A 108 1.25 17.43 5.02
C ALA A 108 0.23 16.28 5.09
N SER A 109 0.71 15.05 5.07
CA SER A 109 -0.12 13.89 5.38
C SER A 109 -0.40 13.83 6.88
N VAL A 110 -1.67 13.78 7.25
CA VAL A 110 -2.15 13.61 8.62
C VAL A 110 -2.97 12.32 8.70
N VAL A 111 -2.83 11.55 9.79
CA VAL A 111 -3.50 10.24 9.94
C VAL A 111 -4.70 10.40 10.86
N GLY A 112 -5.89 10.23 10.30
CA GLY A 112 -7.15 10.11 11.03
C GLY A 112 -7.60 11.35 11.83
N PRO A 113 -8.79 11.27 12.45
CA PRO A 113 -9.23 12.23 13.46
C PRO A 113 -8.33 12.16 14.70
N GLY A 114 -8.02 13.34 15.27
CA GLY A 114 -7.16 13.47 16.44
C GLY A 114 -6.51 14.85 16.55
N PRO A 115 -5.78 15.11 17.65
CA PRO A 115 -5.07 16.37 17.84
C PRO A 115 -3.81 16.42 16.96
N HIS A 116 -3.78 17.41 16.07
CA HIS A 116 -2.61 17.74 15.26
C HIS A 116 -2.07 19.12 15.64
N THR A 117 -0.76 19.31 15.50
CA THR A 117 -0.10 20.58 15.77
C THR A 117 0.39 21.20 14.47
N ILE A 118 0.01 22.47 14.24
CA ILE A 118 0.65 23.34 13.24
C ILE A 118 1.40 24.40 14.02
N LYS A 119 2.67 24.60 13.70
CA LYS A 119 3.46 25.74 14.16
C LYS A 119 3.99 26.47 12.93
N LEU A 120 3.66 27.74 12.82
CA LEU A 120 4.26 28.65 11.85
C LEU A 120 5.43 29.34 12.56
N ALA A 121 6.59 29.33 11.93
CA ALA A 121 7.78 29.99 12.44
C ALA A 121 8.37 30.86 11.34
N ILE A 122 8.58 32.12 11.68
CA ILE A 122 9.36 33.07 10.89
C ILE A 122 10.57 33.45 11.73
N GLY A 123 11.74 33.51 11.10
CA GLY A 123 12.98 33.81 11.79
C GLY A 123 13.81 34.75 10.97
N ASP A 124 14.01 35.94 11.52
CA ASP A 124 15.11 36.83 11.16
C ASP A 124 16.40 36.29 11.78
N ALA A 125 17.40 36.12 10.93
CA ALA A 125 18.68 35.57 11.32
C ALA A 125 19.80 36.46 10.83
N GLY A 126 20.45 37.17 11.74
CA GLY A 126 21.68 37.92 11.45
C GLY A 126 21.54 39.39 11.81
N ASP A 127 20.33 39.95 11.78
CA ASP A 127 20.04 41.29 12.26
C ASP A 127 18.74 41.40 13.10
N SER A 128 18.21 42.61 13.18
CA SER A 128 16.97 42.96 13.89
C SER A 128 16.34 44.22 13.29
N THR A 129 16.68 44.56 12.05
CA THR A 129 16.40 45.85 11.41
C THR A 129 15.51 45.72 10.19
N SER A 130 15.55 44.58 9.51
CA SER A 130 14.68 44.29 8.36
C SER A 130 13.49 43.44 8.81
N ASP A 131 12.34 43.63 8.16
CA ASP A 131 11.12 42.90 8.50
C ASP A 131 10.95 41.66 7.60
N SER A 132 10.37 40.60 8.19
CA SER A 132 9.95 39.40 7.48
C SER A 132 8.43 39.25 7.49
N PHE A 133 7.87 38.77 6.39
CA PHE A 133 6.44 38.73 6.16
C PHE A 133 5.94 37.31 5.87
N LEU A 134 4.84 36.94 6.52
CA LEU A 134 4.09 35.72 6.22
C LEU A 134 2.63 36.05 5.93
N CYS A 135 2.22 35.82 4.70
CA CYS A 135 0.84 35.98 4.28
C CYS A 135 0.19 34.60 4.14
N LEU A 136 -0.93 34.38 4.84
CA LEU A 136 -1.73 33.16 4.71
C LEU A 136 -2.99 33.46 3.91
N ALA A 137 -3.31 32.62 2.93
CA ALA A 137 -4.55 32.79 2.19
C ALA A 137 -5.77 32.54 3.10
N ALA A 138 -6.78 33.40 3.05
CA ALA A 138 -7.97 33.37 3.92
C ALA A 138 -8.78 32.06 3.84
N ALA A 139 -8.59 31.25 2.78
CA ALA A 139 -9.13 29.90 2.62
C ALA A 139 -8.02 28.89 2.21
N GLY A 140 -6.79 29.19 2.62
CA GLY A 140 -5.58 28.43 2.26
C GLY A 140 -5.34 27.21 3.12
N LEU A 141 -5.87 27.18 4.35
CA LEU A 141 -5.85 26.00 5.21
C LEU A 141 -7.02 25.09 4.82
N ARG A 142 -6.70 23.94 4.23
CA ARG A 142 -7.70 22.96 3.79
C ARG A 142 -7.32 21.59 4.29
N LEU A 143 -8.29 20.89 4.84
CA LEU A 143 -8.18 19.46 5.07
C LEU A 143 -8.91 18.76 3.93
N ARG A 144 -8.23 17.83 3.26
CA ARG A 144 -8.84 16.99 2.23
C ARG A 144 -8.69 15.53 2.66
N PRO A 145 -9.75 14.72 2.63
CA PRO A 145 -9.57 13.28 2.79
C PRO A 145 -8.70 12.78 1.64
N SER A 146 -7.64 12.03 1.95
CA SER A 146 -6.77 11.50 0.90
C SER A 146 -7.49 10.33 0.19
N PRO A 147 -7.23 10.08 -1.11
CA PRO A 147 -7.78 8.92 -1.81
C PRO A 147 -7.47 7.65 -1.03
N THR A 148 -8.49 6.86 -0.71
CA THR A 148 -8.30 5.66 0.12
C THR A 148 -8.21 4.45 -0.79
N CYS A 149 -7.17 3.65 -0.57
CA CYS A 149 -7.07 2.33 -1.16
C CYS A 149 -8.08 1.45 -0.43
N ILE A 150 -9.12 1.01 -1.13
CA ILE A 150 -9.91 -0.10 -0.63
C ILE A 150 -9.19 -1.32 -1.18
N ALA A 151 -8.50 -2.06 -0.31
CA ALA A 151 -8.10 -3.40 -0.71
C ALA A 151 -9.36 -4.07 -1.24
N PRO A 152 -9.34 -4.72 -2.43
CA PRO A 152 -10.47 -5.57 -2.80
C PRO A 152 -10.76 -6.40 -1.56
N THR A 153 -12.02 -6.44 -1.11
CA THR A 153 -12.38 -7.34 -0.01
C THR A 153 -11.73 -8.67 -0.37
N PRO A 154 -10.75 -9.18 0.40
CA PRO A 154 -10.57 -10.62 0.36
C PRO A 154 -11.97 -11.11 0.71
N ALA A 155 -12.59 -11.91 -0.15
CA ALA A 155 -13.79 -12.62 0.25
C ALA A 155 -13.35 -13.52 1.42
N LEU A 156 -13.40 -12.98 2.63
CA LEU A 156 -12.99 -13.63 3.87
C LEU A 156 -14.04 -13.27 4.92
N GLU A 157 -15.29 -13.58 4.62
CA GLU A 157 -16.21 -14.02 5.65
C GLU A 157 -16.15 -15.55 5.67
N LEU A 158 -15.66 -16.12 6.78
CA LEU A 158 -15.76 -17.55 7.08
C LEU A 158 -17.23 -17.91 7.30
N GLY A 159 -17.97 -18.02 6.20
CA GLY A 159 -19.32 -18.55 6.11
C GLY A 159 -19.36 -19.67 5.08
N ALA A 160 -20.34 -20.56 5.20
CA ALA A 160 -20.54 -21.75 4.37
C ALA A 160 -20.88 -21.46 2.87
N GLY A 161 -20.32 -20.42 2.27
CA GLY A 161 -20.43 -20.05 0.85
C GLY A 161 -19.08 -19.82 0.17
N VAL A 162 -17.95 -20.00 0.87
CA VAL A 162 -16.62 -19.52 0.46
C VAL A 162 -15.95 -20.32 -0.65
N ILE A 163 -16.44 -21.51 -0.98
CA ILE A 163 -15.53 -22.45 -1.61
C ILE A 163 -15.56 -22.44 -3.16
N GLY A 164 -16.50 -21.70 -3.74
CA GLY A 164 -16.51 -21.41 -5.17
C GLY A 164 -15.52 -20.32 -5.63
N ALA A 165 -14.88 -19.58 -4.71
CA ALA A 165 -13.98 -18.46 -5.06
C ALA A 165 -12.48 -18.81 -5.04
N LEU A 166 -12.14 -20.07 -4.75
CA LEU A 166 -10.76 -20.55 -4.59
C LEU A 166 -10.12 -21.07 -5.89
N VAL A 167 -10.81 -20.93 -7.03
CA VAL A 167 -10.48 -21.62 -8.27
C VAL A 167 -10.64 -20.73 -9.50
N ASP A 168 -9.71 -19.79 -9.66
CA ASP A 168 -9.44 -19.18 -10.97
C ASP A 168 -7.94 -18.94 -11.17
N ALA A 169 -7.14 -20.00 -10.95
CA ALA A 169 -5.72 -20.03 -11.26
C ALA A 169 -5.51 -20.28 -12.77
N ALA A 170 -5.45 -19.21 -13.56
CA ALA A 170 -4.72 -19.16 -14.84
C ALA A 170 -4.66 -17.73 -15.42
N VAL A 171 -5.44 -16.79 -14.91
CA VAL A 171 -5.38 -15.38 -15.29
C VAL A 171 -5.41 -14.56 -13.99
N VAL A 172 -4.33 -13.83 -13.70
CA VAL A 172 -4.23 -12.94 -12.52
C VAL A 172 -5.08 -11.68 -12.78
N THR A 173 -6.35 -11.83 -13.16
CA THR A 173 -7.29 -10.71 -13.32
C THR A 173 -7.61 -10.17 -11.93
N HIS A 174 -7.05 -9.02 -11.54
CA HIS A 174 -7.20 -8.50 -10.18
C HIS A 174 -7.63 -7.05 -10.14
N GLU A 175 -8.85 -6.85 -9.65
CA GLU A 175 -9.49 -5.56 -9.46
C GLU A 175 -8.83 -4.75 -8.33
N ILE A 176 -8.41 -3.52 -8.62
CA ILE A 176 -7.82 -2.60 -7.63
C ILE A 176 -8.85 -1.51 -7.33
N ARG A 177 -9.50 -1.56 -6.17
CA ARG A 177 -10.55 -0.59 -5.83
C ARG A 177 -9.94 0.69 -5.24
N ALA A 178 -10.35 1.86 -5.74
CA ALA A 178 -9.80 3.15 -5.31
C ALA A 178 -10.91 4.19 -5.19
N VAL A 179 -11.00 4.87 -4.05
CA VAL A 179 -12.07 5.85 -3.80
C VAL A 179 -11.51 7.26 -3.85
N ALA A 180 -12.05 8.11 -4.72
CA ALA A 180 -11.89 9.54 -4.57
C ALA A 180 -12.85 10.04 -3.48
N ASN A 181 -12.28 10.68 -2.47
CA ASN A 181 -13.05 11.20 -1.34
C ASN A 181 -13.44 12.68 -1.52
N VAL A 182 -13.45 13.16 -2.78
CA VAL A 182 -13.84 14.52 -3.16
C VAL A 182 -14.90 14.41 -4.27
N PRO A 183 -16.08 15.05 -4.14
CA PRO A 183 -17.11 15.02 -5.18
C PRO A 183 -16.57 15.55 -6.51
N ASN A 184 -16.84 14.85 -7.62
CA ASN A 184 -16.38 15.18 -8.98
C ASN A 184 -14.85 15.19 -9.18
N ALA A 185 -14.07 14.62 -8.26
CA ALA A 185 -12.65 14.41 -8.50
C ALA A 185 -12.43 13.18 -9.39
N THR A 186 -11.40 13.26 -10.24
CA THR A 186 -10.87 12.10 -10.95
C THR A 186 -9.68 11.54 -10.18
N VAL A 187 -9.48 10.24 -10.20
CA VAL A 187 -8.32 9.56 -9.58
C VAL A 187 -7.60 8.77 -10.66
N ARG A 188 -6.26 8.83 -10.65
CA ARG A 188 -5.39 8.01 -11.50
C ARG A 188 -4.41 7.22 -10.64
N ILE A 189 -3.92 6.11 -11.20
CA ILE A 189 -2.82 5.33 -10.62
C ILE A 189 -1.49 5.78 -11.22
N GLU A 190 -0.50 6.04 -10.38
CA GLU A 190 0.89 6.30 -10.75
C GLU A 190 1.82 5.28 -10.07
N ASP A 191 3.02 5.11 -10.63
CA ASP A 191 4.12 4.32 -10.07
C ASP A 191 3.74 2.90 -9.63
N LEU A 192 2.88 2.21 -10.41
CA LEU A 192 2.53 0.82 -10.13
C LEU A 192 3.77 -0.07 -10.23
N GLN A 193 4.09 -0.72 -9.12
CA GLN A 193 5.11 -1.74 -8.99
C GLN A 193 4.48 -3.01 -8.44
N VAL A 194 4.82 -4.14 -9.04
CA VAL A 194 4.35 -5.46 -8.60
C VAL A 194 5.56 -6.25 -8.16
N THR A 195 5.54 -6.75 -6.93
CA THR A 195 6.59 -7.63 -6.40
C THR A 195 6.00 -8.99 -6.12
N LEU A 196 6.61 -10.05 -6.64
CA LEU A 196 6.27 -11.44 -6.32
C LEU A 196 7.23 -11.95 -5.26
N THR A 197 6.68 -12.43 -4.15
CA THR A 197 7.42 -13.21 -3.14
C THR A 197 6.95 -14.65 -3.23
N GLU A 198 7.73 -15.50 -3.88
CA GLU A 198 7.50 -16.95 -3.79
C GLU A 198 7.78 -17.43 -2.36
N PRO A 199 7.13 -18.50 -1.89
CA PRO A 199 7.52 -19.17 -0.65
C PRO A 199 9.03 -19.39 -0.62
N GLY A 200 9.65 -19.22 0.55
CA GLY A 200 11.07 -19.49 0.76
C GLY A 200 12.07 -18.62 -0.02
N GLN A 201 11.61 -17.73 -0.91
CA GLN A 201 12.45 -16.96 -1.81
C GLN A 201 12.43 -15.47 -1.51
N THR A 202 13.43 -14.77 -2.04
CA THR A 202 13.48 -13.30 -1.99
C THR A 202 12.47 -12.70 -2.96
N PRO A 203 11.80 -11.59 -2.60
CA PRO A 203 10.87 -10.92 -3.50
C PRO A 203 11.53 -10.44 -4.80
N VAL A 204 10.85 -10.60 -5.93
CA VAL A 204 11.29 -10.19 -7.28
C VAL A 204 10.29 -9.20 -7.88
N VAL A 205 10.78 -8.13 -8.50
CA VAL A 205 9.93 -7.16 -9.22
C VAL A 205 9.48 -7.75 -10.54
N ILE A 206 8.17 -7.79 -10.77
CA ILE A 206 7.57 -8.31 -11.99
C ILE A 206 7.35 -7.18 -13.00
N PRO A 207 7.87 -7.28 -14.23
CA PRO A 207 7.63 -6.27 -15.25
C PRO A 207 6.16 -6.24 -15.65
N LEU A 208 5.60 -5.04 -15.74
CA LEU A 208 4.26 -4.82 -16.28
C LEU A 208 4.27 -5.06 -17.81
N PRO A 209 3.21 -5.64 -18.41
CA PRO A 209 3.13 -5.82 -19.84
C PRO A 209 3.13 -4.48 -20.56
N SER A 210 3.71 -4.47 -21.76
CA SER A 210 3.63 -3.32 -22.65
C SER A 210 2.17 -2.99 -22.98
N GLY A 211 1.75 -1.75 -22.74
CA GLY A 211 0.42 -1.26 -23.13
C GLY A 211 -0.68 -1.36 -22.07
N VAL A 212 -0.36 -1.72 -20.81
CA VAL A 212 -1.35 -1.62 -19.74
C VAL A 212 -1.64 -0.14 -19.45
N VAL A 213 -2.89 0.27 -19.71
CA VAL A 213 -3.38 1.63 -19.44
C VAL A 213 -4.02 1.64 -18.06
N TYR A 214 -3.31 2.18 -17.07
CA TYR A 214 -3.78 2.42 -15.70
C TYR A 214 -4.19 3.88 -15.45
N ASP A 215 -4.04 4.73 -16.47
CA ASP A 215 -4.38 6.15 -16.47
C ASP A 215 -5.80 6.38 -17.02
N GLN A 216 -6.80 5.83 -16.33
CA GLN A 216 -8.19 6.19 -16.60
C GLN A 216 -8.70 7.10 -15.49
N SER A 217 -9.02 8.34 -15.88
CA SER A 217 -9.63 9.34 -15.01
C SER A 217 -11.16 9.15 -15.04
N PHE A 218 -11.79 9.00 -13.87
CA PHE A 218 -13.24 8.81 -13.80
C PHE A 218 -13.91 9.81 -12.85
N PRO A 219 -15.11 10.32 -13.18
CA PRO A 219 -15.81 11.29 -12.36
C PRO A 219 -16.51 10.60 -11.18
N THR A 220 -16.14 10.97 -9.95
CA THR A 220 -16.88 10.52 -8.76
C THR A 220 -18.27 11.14 -8.69
N LEU A 221 -19.29 10.38 -9.10
CA LEU A 221 -20.69 10.72 -8.91
C LEU A 221 -21.08 10.50 -7.44
N GLY A 222 -21.21 11.58 -6.67
CA GLY A 222 -22.00 11.60 -5.44
C GLY A 222 -21.53 10.71 -4.29
N GLY A 223 -20.22 10.67 -4.00
CA GLY A 223 -19.70 10.01 -2.79
C GLY A 223 -19.81 8.49 -2.79
N GLN A 224 -20.10 7.86 -3.92
CA GLN A 224 -20.00 6.41 -4.08
C GLN A 224 -18.59 6.02 -4.50
N PRO A 225 -18.02 4.93 -3.95
CA PRO A 225 -16.73 4.42 -4.34
C PRO A 225 -16.77 3.93 -5.79
N GLU A 226 -16.06 4.61 -6.70
CA GLU A 226 -15.79 4.05 -8.02
C GLU A 226 -14.67 3.00 -7.93
N VAL A 227 -14.67 2.03 -8.85
CA VAL A 227 -13.77 0.89 -8.80
C VAL A 227 -12.91 0.87 -10.05
N LEU A 228 -11.59 0.87 -9.87
CA LEU A 228 -10.67 0.72 -10.99
C LEU A 228 -10.44 -0.76 -11.27
N HIS A 229 -10.75 -1.19 -12.49
CA HIS A 229 -10.46 -2.56 -12.91
C HIS A 229 -9.09 -2.59 -13.58
N PHE A 230 -8.12 -3.18 -12.89
CA PHE A 230 -6.84 -3.54 -13.47
C PHE A 230 -6.89 -5.03 -13.81
N SER A 231 -6.42 -5.40 -14.99
CA SER A 231 -6.35 -6.82 -15.40
C SER A 231 -4.97 -7.08 -15.94
N TRP A 232 -4.32 -8.10 -15.39
CA TRP A 232 -2.95 -8.42 -15.73
C TRP A 232 -2.73 -9.92 -15.83
N SER A 233 -2.06 -10.34 -16.89
CA SER A 233 -1.57 -11.71 -17.02
C SER A 233 -0.05 -11.68 -17.10
N PRO A 234 0.67 -12.33 -16.17
CA PRO A 234 2.11 -12.49 -16.29
C PRO A 234 2.47 -13.19 -17.60
N THR A 235 3.48 -12.66 -18.30
CA THR A 235 3.90 -13.12 -19.64
C THR A 235 4.98 -14.20 -19.61
N SER A 236 5.55 -14.53 -18.44
CA SER A 236 6.57 -15.58 -18.29
C SER A 236 5.96 -16.91 -17.82
N ALA A 237 6.29 -17.99 -18.52
CA ALA A 237 5.87 -19.37 -18.23
C ALA A 237 6.51 -20.00 -16.97
N ALA A 238 7.11 -19.20 -16.10
CA ALA A 238 7.78 -19.67 -14.89
C ALA A 238 7.16 -18.96 -13.67
N HIS A 239 6.54 -19.76 -12.81
CA HIS A 239 6.15 -19.47 -11.43
C HIS A 239 5.19 -18.28 -11.22
N LEU A 240 3.88 -18.59 -11.30
CA LEU A 240 2.79 -17.69 -10.97
C LEU A 240 2.32 -17.80 -9.50
N VAL A 241 3.05 -18.55 -8.68
CA VAL A 241 2.65 -18.92 -7.31
C VAL A 241 3.45 -18.10 -6.31
N GLY A 242 2.76 -17.42 -5.40
CA GLY A 242 3.38 -16.61 -4.37
C GLY A 242 2.53 -15.40 -3.99
N ARG A 243 3.10 -14.55 -3.13
CA ARG A 243 2.48 -13.30 -2.70
C ARG A 243 2.87 -12.18 -3.66
N TYR A 244 1.89 -11.65 -4.36
CA TYR A 244 2.00 -10.43 -5.17
C TYR A 244 1.67 -9.21 -4.32
N ASP A 245 2.65 -8.35 -4.08
CA ASP A 245 2.47 -7.04 -3.48
C ASP A 245 2.41 -5.98 -4.60
N PHE A 246 1.23 -5.39 -4.78
CA PHE A 246 0.96 -4.28 -5.69
C PHE A 246 1.15 -2.98 -4.92
N ARG A 247 2.23 -2.26 -5.22
CA ARG A 247 2.51 -0.93 -4.66
C ARG A 247 2.22 0.11 -5.73
N TYR A 248 1.39 1.09 -5.42
CA TYR A 248 1.06 2.17 -6.36
C TYR A 248 0.73 3.46 -5.63
N ARG A 249 0.62 4.56 -6.37
CA ARG A 249 0.18 5.86 -5.85
C ARG A 249 -1.15 6.24 -6.49
N LEU A 250 -2.14 6.56 -5.67
CA LEU A 250 -3.35 7.24 -6.13
C LEU A 250 -3.10 8.73 -6.19
N VAL A 251 -3.49 9.37 -7.28
CA VAL A 251 -3.43 10.83 -7.46
C VAL A 251 -4.79 11.34 -7.90
N ASP A 252 -5.36 12.26 -7.14
CA ASP A 252 -6.62 12.91 -7.53
C ASP A 252 -6.39 14.10 -8.50
N SER A 253 -7.48 14.64 -9.07
CA SER A 253 -7.45 15.81 -9.94
C SER A 253 -6.94 17.09 -9.28
N ALA A 254 -6.85 17.12 -7.94
CA ALA A 254 -6.28 18.22 -7.16
C ALA A 254 -4.79 18.00 -6.80
N GLY A 255 -4.20 16.89 -7.26
CA GLY A 255 -2.81 16.52 -7.01
C GLY A 255 -2.54 15.91 -5.64
N THR A 256 -3.57 15.58 -4.87
CA THR A 256 -3.45 14.86 -3.58
C THR A 256 -2.96 13.45 -3.85
N ARG A 257 -1.99 12.98 -3.06
CA ARG A 257 -1.32 11.69 -3.27
C ARG A 257 -1.59 10.72 -2.13
N SER A 258 -1.73 9.43 -2.44
CA SER A 258 -1.79 8.36 -1.42
C SER A 258 -1.04 7.13 -1.87
N GLN A 259 -0.16 6.63 -1.01
CA GLN A 259 0.56 5.40 -1.28
C GLN A 259 -0.32 4.21 -0.89
N CYS A 260 -0.47 3.28 -1.82
CA CYS A 260 -1.27 2.06 -1.67
C CYS A 260 -0.40 0.82 -1.75
N THR A 261 -0.76 -0.18 -0.95
CA THR A 261 -0.22 -1.53 -1.06
C THR A 261 -1.34 -2.54 -0.93
N VAL A 262 -1.52 -3.36 -1.97
CA VAL A 262 -2.49 -4.47 -2.00
C VAL A 262 -1.70 -5.76 -2.13
N ALA A 263 -1.95 -6.71 -1.23
CA ALA A 263 -1.29 -8.01 -1.24
C ALA A 263 -2.27 -9.08 -1.72
N ILE A 264 -1.83 -9.93 -2.64
CA ILE A 264 -2.62 -11.01 -3.23
C ILE A 264 -1.79 -12.29 -3.20
N ASN A 265 -2.36 -13.40 -2.76
CA ASN A 265 -1.68 -14.69 -2.79
C ASN A 265 -2.23 -15.51 -3.96
N VAL A 266 -1.36 -15.91 -4.88
CA VAL A 266 -1.70 -16.84 -5.96
C VAL A 266 -1.11 -18.20 -5.61
N PHE A 267 -1.91 -19.25 -5.75
CA PHE A 267 -1.53 -20.62 -5.39
C PHE A 267 -2.07 -21.60 -6.44
N GLU A 268 -1.23 -22.57 -6.79
CA GLU A 268 -1.66 -23.76 -7.54
C GLU A 268 -2.14 -24.85 -6.59
N CYS A 269 -1.55 -24.91 -5.40
CA CYS A 269 -1.85 -25.88 -4.37
C CYS A 269 -1.99 -25.21 -3.01
N MET A 270 -2.91 -25.72 -2.20
CA MET A 270 -3.16 -25.26 -0.84
C MET A 270 -3.21 -26.42 0.15
N MET A 271 -2.69 -26.19 1.35
CA MET A 271 -2.83 -27.09 2.47
C MET A 271 -3.75 -26.47 3.53
N PHE A 272 -4.82 -27.17 3.87
CA PHE A 272 -5.71 -26.84 4.98
C PHE A 272 -5.29 -27.60 6.22
N LEU A 273 -5.22 -26.90 7.35
CA LEU A 273 -5.18 -27.53 8.67
C LEU A 273 -6.47 -27.23 9.40
N GLY A 274 -6.96 -28.15 10.21
CA GLY A 274 -8.18 -27.95 10.99
C GLY A 274 -8.36 -28.95 12.11
N THR A 275 -9.40 -28.78 12.91
CA THR A 275 -9.57 -29.55 14.15
C THR A 275 -10.72 -30.55 14.12
N ASN A 276 -11.64 -30.39 13.18
CA ASN A 276 -12.82 -31.22 13.07
C ASN A 276 -12.97 -31.76 11.65
N PRO A 277 -13.50 -32.99 11.51
CA PRO A 277 -14.08 -33.43 10.25
C PRO A 277 -15.18 -32.45 9.84
N PHE A 278 -15.15 -32.04 8.59
CA PHE A 278 -16.11 -31.15 7.96
C PHE A 278 -16.64 -31.84 6.70
N TYR A 279 -17.74 -31.36 6.15
CA TYR A 279 -18.21 -31.86 4.87
C TYR A 279 -18.83 -30.70 4.11
N TYR A 280 -18.14 -30.27 3.07
CA TYR A 280 -18.61 -29.21 2.20
C TYR A 280 -18.18 -29.50 0.76
N PRO A 281 -19.09 -29.54 -0.22
CA PRO A 281 -18.75 -29.71 -1.63
C PRO A 281 -18.27 -28.38 -2.24
N LEU A 282 -17.14 -28.40 -2.94
CA LEU A 282 -16.44 -27.24 -3.49
C LEU A 282 -16.65 -27.10 -5.00
N GLY A 283 -16.78 -28.24 -5.67
CA GLY A 283 -16.86 -28.34 -7.12
C GLY A 283 -18.07 -29.15 -7.57
N PRO A 284 -18.27 -29.21 -8.89
CA PRO A 284 -19.30 -30.04 -9.50
C PRO A 284 -18.99 -31.54 -9.42
N ASP A 285 -17.72 -31.91 -9.19
CA ASP A 285 -17.29 -33.30 -9.01
C ASP A 285 -17.67 -33.78 -7.60
N PRO A 286 -18.33 -34.95 -7.44
CA PRO A 286 -18.64 -35.51 -6.12
C PRO A 286 -17.41 -35.74 -5.22
N ASP A 287 -16.21 -35.78 -5.79
CA ASP A 287 -14.97 -35.96 -5.07
C ASP A 287 -14.34 -34.64 -4.56
N ASP A 288 -14.83 -33.49 -5.03
CA ASP A 288 -14.36 -32.16 -4.61
C ASP A 288 -14.98 -31.73 -3.27
N ILE A 289 -14.63 -32.44 -2.19
CA ILE A 289 -15.20 -32.21 -0.86
C ILE A 289 -14.12 -31.75 0.12
N LEU A 290 -14.33 -30.57 0.72
CA LEU A 290 -13.56 -30.15 1.89
C LEU A 290 -14.02 -30.94 3.12
N ARG A 291 -13.08 -31.70 3.68
CA ARG A 291 -13.27 -32.63 4.79
C ARG A 291 -12.73 -32.11 6.11
N VAL A 292 -12.13 -30.92 6.10
CA VAL A 292 -11.47 -30.31 7.25
C VAL A 292 -12.09 -28.94 7.49
N GLN A 293 -12.45 -28.63 8.74
CA GLN A 293 -12.84 -27.27 9.11
C GLN A 293 -11.57 -26.43 9.31
N PRO A 294 -11.20 -25.54 8.36
CA PRO A 294 -9.87 -24.97 8.35
C PRO A 294 -9.70 -23.88 9.41
N TRP A 295 -8.56 -23.88 10.09
CA TRP A 295 -8.11 -22.80 10.99
C TRP A 295 -6.79 -22.14 10.53
N ASP A 296 -6.11 -22.76 9.58
CA ASP A 296 -4.86 -22.31 8.97
C ASP A 296 -4.82 -22.84 7.55
N LEU A 297 -4.21 -22.06 6.69
CA LEU A 297 -4.18 -22.27 5.25
C LEU A 297 -2.82 -21.84 4.72
N ARG A 298 -2.16 -22.74 4.00
CA ARG A 298 -0.83 -22.49 3.44
C ARG A 298 -0.85 -22.72 1.94
N SER A 299 -0.27 -21.78 1.19
CA SER A 299 0.12 -22.05 -0.19
C SER A 299 1.28 -23.05 -0.20
N MET A 300 1.32 -23.89 -1.22
CA MET A 300 2.39 -24.86 -1.41
C MET A 300 2.74 -24.99 -2.88
N SER A 301 3.98 -25.40 -3.15
CA SER A 301 4.43 -25.75 -4.50
C SER A 301 5.08 -27.14 -4.49
N LEU A 302 5.21 -27.76 -5.65
CA LEU A 302 5.93 -29.05 -5.77
C LEU A 302 7.39 -28.98 -5.27
N ASN A 303 7.98 -27.78 -5.24
CA ASN A 303 9.36 -27.58 -4.84
C ASN A 303 9.52 -27.09 -3.39
N GLU A 304 8.42 -26.74 -2.72
CA GLU A 304 8.45 -26.24 -1.34
C GLU A 304 7.24 -26.72 -0.53
N LEU A 305 7.54 -27.58 0.45
CA LEU A 305 6.56 -28.11 1.38
C LEU A 305 6.40 -27.16 2.58
N PRO A 306 5.16 -26.84 2.97
CA PRO A 306 4.93 -26.04 4.17
C PRO A 306 5.45 -26.79 5.41
N THR A 307 6.19 -26.07 6.25
CA THR A 307 6.72 -26.59 7.51
C THR A 307 5.87 -26.09 8.66
N TYR A 308 5.40 -27.01 9.49
CA TYR A 308 4.59 -26.73 10.66
C TYR A 308 5.42 -26.94 11.92
N SER A 309 5.28 -26.02 12.88
CA SER A 309 5.94 -26.12 14.18
C SER A 309 4.91 -26.48 15.24
N VAL A 310 5.16 -27.54 15.99
CA VAL A 310 4.34 -27.92 17.14
C VAL A 310 4.88 -27.18 18.36
N PRO A 311 4.08 -26.32 19.04
CA PRO A 311 4.53 -25.64 20.24
C PRO A 311 5.01 -26.65 21.31
N PRO A 312 6.08 -26.36 22.06
CA PRO A 312 6.61 -27.25 23.10
C PRO A 312 5.75 -27.19 24.38
N LEU A 313 4.45 -27.41 24.23
CA LEU A 313 3.46 -27.37 25.29
C LEU A 313 3.05 -28.80 25.66
N PRO A 314 3.40 -29.31 26.86
CA PRO A 314 3.03 -30.66 27.29
C PRO A 314 1.52 -30.94 27.26
N GLY A 315 0.69 -29.88 27.39
CA GLY A 315 -0.77 -29.98 27.32
C GLY A 315 -1.34 -30.25 25.93
N LEU A 316 -0.52 -30.23 24.87
CA LEU A 316 -0.95 -30.57 23.51
C LEU A 316 -0.96 -32.08 23.23
N ILE A 317 -0.40 -32.91 24.12
CA ILE A 317 -0.39 -34.36 23.94
C ILE A 317 -1.84 -34.88 23.86
N GLY A 318 -2.14 -35.63 22.80
CA GLY A 318 -3.47 -36.16 22.49
C GLY A 318 -4.33 -35.23 21.62
N PHE A 319 -3.85 -34.04 21.28
CA PHE A 319 -4.56 -33.12 20.39
C PHE A 319 -4.62 -33.68 18.97
N ARG A 320 -5.83 -33.70 18.39
CA ARG A 320 -6.07 -34.15 17.02
C ARG A 320 -6.28 -32.98 16.08
N PHE A 321 -5.68 -33.08 14.91
CA PHE A 321 -5.92 -32.17 13.81
C PHE A 321 -5.90 -32.91 12.48
N TYR A 322 -6.49 -32.29 11.47
CA TYR A 322 -6.63 -32.85 10.14
C TYR A 322 -5.91 -31.95 9.14
N VAL A 323 -5.36 -32.58 8.11
CA VAL A 323 -4.67 -31.91 7.01
C VAL A 323 -5.29 -32.36 5.69
N GLN A 324 -5.58 -31.42 4.78
CA GLN A 324 -6.10 -31.73 3.44
C GLN A 324 -5.46 -30.82 2.39
N GLY A 325 -5.12 -31.39 1.24
CA GLY A 325 -4.62 -30.65 0.08
C GLY A 325 -5.72 -30.28 -0.90
N LEU A 326 -5.57 -29.13 -1.55
CA LEU A 326 -6.36 -28.68 -2.70
C LEU A 326 -5.43 -28.29 -3.84
N LEU A 327 -5.81 -28.64 -5.06
CA LEU A 327 -5.17 -28.28 -6.31
C LEU A 327 -6.16 -27.52 -7.18
N HIS A 328 -5.70 -26.46 -7.84
CA HIS A 328 -6.41 -25.86 -8.95
C HIS A 328 -5.51 -25.67 -10.17
N ASN A 329 -5.76 -26.42 -11.25
CA ASN A 329 -4.95 -26.34 -12.46
C ASN A 329 -5.77 -26.63 -13.74
N PRO A 330 -6.46 -25.63 -14.31
CA PRO A 330 -7.28 -25.78 -15.51
C PRO A 330 -6.48 -25.99 -16.79
N SER A 331 -5.19 -25.62 -16.80
CA SER A 331 -4.32 -25.87 -17.95
C SER A 331 -4.00 -27.36 -18.14
N VAL A 332 -3.91 -28.10 -17.03
CA VAL A 332 -3.58 -29.53 -17.02
C VAL A 332 -4.84 -30.39 -16.93
N PHE A 333 -5.82 -29.99 -16.10
CA PHE A 333 -7.06 -30.72 -15.84
C PHE A 333 -8.29 -29.93 -16.31
N PRO A 334 -8.48 -29.72 -17.62
CA PRO A 334 -9.53 -28.83 -18.13
C PRO A 334 -10.97 -29.29 -17.80
N ASN A 335 -11.17 -30.58 -17.53
CA ASN A 335 -12.48 -31.15 -17.21
C ASN A 335 -12.78 -31.22 -15.71
N ASN A 336 -11.75 -31.23 -14.87
CA ASN A 336 -11.88 -31.10 -13.42
C ASN A 336 -10.69 -30.28 -12.87
N PRO A 337 -10.74 -28.94 -13.01
CA PRO A 337 -9.60 -28.09 -12.69
C PRO A 337 -9.37 -28.00 -11.19
N LEU A 338 -10.41 -28.24 -10.38
CA LEU A 338 -10.35 -28.31 -8.92
C LEU A 338 -10.13 -29.77 -8.49
N SER A 339 -9.34 -30.00 -7.46
CA SER A 339 -9.20 -31.34 -6.88
C SER A 339 -8.81 -31.25 -5.43
N LEU A 340 -9.42 -32.09 -4.58
CA LEU A 340 -9.06 -32.20 -3.17
C LEU A 340 -8.54 -33.59 -2.84
N SER A 341 -7.49 -33.65 -2.05
CA SER A 341 -7.00 -34.91 -1.51
C SER A 341 -7.98 -35.47 -0.47
N SER A 342 -7.77 -36.71 -0.03
CA SER A 342 -8.25 -37.15 1.28
C SER A 342 -7.66 -36.31 2.42
N SER A 343 -8.27 -36.39 3.60
CA SER A 343 -7.72 -35.77 4.82
C SER A 343 -6.85 -36.76 5.60
N ILE A 344 -5.72 -36.29 6.12
CA ILE A 344 -4.89 -37.04 7.06
C ILE A 344 -5.13 -36.53 8.48
N GLU A 345 -5.43 -37.43 9.41
CA GLU A 345 -5.47 -37.14 10.85
C GLU A 345 -4.06 -37.23 11.46
N TYR A 346 -3.70 -36.23 12.26
CA TYR A 346 -2.52 -36.21 13.09
C TYR A 346 -2.92 -36.16 14.57
N THR A 347 -2.17 -36.89 15.40
CA THR A 347 -2.28 -36.79 16.86
C THR A 347 -0.95 -36.39 17.47
N ILE A 348 -0.94 -35.33 18.28
CA ILE A 348 0.28 -34.85 18.92
C ILE A 348 0.68 -35.80 20.06
N GLY A 349 1.89 -36.36 20.04
CA GLY A 349 2.48 -37.12 21.15
C GLY A 349 1.83 -38.45 21.50
N VAL A 350 0.84 -38.93 20.75
CA VAL A 350 0.14 -40.21 20.98
C VAL A 350 -0.08 -40.93 19.65
N GLY A 351 0.23 -42.23 19.60
CA GLY A 351 -0.05 -43.04 18.42
C GLY A 351 -1.46 -43.61 18.41
N ALA A 352 -2.20 -43.38 17.31
CA ALA A 352 -3.32 -44.22 16.90
C ALA A 352 -3.58 -44.03 15.39
N ASN A 353 -3.68 -45.16 14.67
CA ASN A 353 -3.90 -45.22 13.24
C ASN A 353 -5.40 -45.09 12.91
N TYR A 354 -5.75 -44.21 11.97
CA TYR A 354 -6.87 -44.42 11.06
C TYR A 354 -6.56 -43.70 9.74
N TYR A 355 -6.21 -44.48 8.71
CA TYR A 355 -5.90 -43.97 7.38
C TYR A 355 -7.11 -44.17 6.51
N ASP A 356 -7.76 -43.08 6.09
CA ASP A 356 -8.55 -43.16 4.87
C ASP A 356 -7.55 -43.06 3.72
N PHE A 357 -7.13 -44.22 3.19
CA PHE A 357 -6.32 -44.28 1.97
C PHE A 357 -7.23 -43.94 0.79
N GLY A 358 -7.51 -42.66 0.60
CA GLY A 358 -8.33 -42.18 -0.50
C GLY A 358 -7.49 -41.30 -1.40
N THR A 359 -6.97 -41.86 -2.48
CA THR A 359 -6.68 -41.06 -3.67
C THR A 359 -8.02 -40.53 -4.16
N ILE A 360 -8.35 -39.30 -3.79
CA ILE A 360 -9.52 -38.57 -4.27
C ILE A 360 -8.92 -37.42 -5.07
N GLY A 361 -9.29 -37.29 -6.35
CA GLY A 361 -8.78 -36.24 -7.25
C GLY A 361 -7.30 -36.35 -7.66
N HIS A 362 -6.74 -35.21 -8.08
CA HIS A 362 -5.41 -35.07 -8.71
C HIS A 362 -4.27 -34.69 -7.74
N ILE A 363 -4.51 -34.71 -6.43
CA ILE A 363 -3.51 -34.41 -5.40
C ILE A 363 -3.55 -35.46 -4.29
N GLN A 364 -2.38 -35.96 -3.91
CA GLN A 364 -2.23 -36.92 -2.84
C GLN A 364 -1.28 -36.37 -1.78
N ILE A 365 -1.76 -36.31 -0.54
CA ILE A 365 -0.94 -35.96 0.63
C ILE A 365 -0.45 -37.23 1.31
N PHE A 366 0.76 -37.15 1.88
CA PHE A 366 1.39 -38.22 2.65
C PHE A 366 1.59 -37.76 4.09
N PRO A 367 1.48 -38.69 5.06
CA PRO A 367 1.78 -38.32 6.42
C PRO A 367 3.30 -38.16 6.59
N ALA A 368 3.71 -37.15 7.37
CA ALA A 368 5.13 -36.91 7.70
C ALA A 368 5.80 -38.11 8.41
N ALA A 369 4.98 -38.90 9.11
CA ALA A 369 5.32 -40.05 9.95
C ALA A 369 4.10 -41.00 10.02
N ASN A 370 3.95 -41.82 11.07
CA ASN A 370 2.73 -42.60 11.32
C ASN A 370 1.55 -41.72 11.84
N GLY A 371 1.42 -40.48 11.36
CA GLY A 371 0.43 -39.50 11.84
C GLY A 371 0.72 -38.92 13.23
N VAL A 372 1.95 -39.08 13.74
CA VAL A 372 2.36 -38.60 15.08
C VAL A 372 3.43 -37.53 14.95
N VAL A 373 3.25 -36.44 15.69
CA VAL A 373 4.23 -35.34 15.84
C VAL A 373 4.35 -34.99 17.32
N ASN A 374 5.55 -34.70 17.82
CA ASN A 374 5.74 -34.40 19.25
C ASN A 374 5.78 -32.90 19.53
N PRO A 375 5.44 -32.46 20.77
CA PRO A 375 5.64 -31.08 21.18
C PRO A 375 7.10 -30.64 20.98
N GLY A 376 7.29 -29.48 20.35
CA GLY A 376 8.62 -28.93 20.05
C GLY A 376 9.25 -29.41 18.75
N GLU A 377 8.60 -30.31 18.01
CA GLU A 377 9.05 -30.74 16.69
C GLU A 377 8.53 -29.84 15.58
N THR A 378 9.27 -29.82 14.47
CA THR A 378 8.78 -29.35 13.18
C THR A 378 8.49 -30.55 12.28
N PHE A 379 7.45 -30.44 11.46
CA PHE A 379 7.12 -31.46 10.48
C PHE A 379 6.68 -30.82 9.17
N GLN A 380 6.83 -31.57 8.08
CA GLN A 380 6.33 -31.22 6.76
C GLN A 380 5.30 -32.26 6.35
N VAL A 381 4.31 -31.86 5.56
CA VAL A 381 3.33 -32.79 4.99
C VAL A 381 3.66 -32.95 3.52
N PRO A 382 4.36 -34.04 3.12
CA PRO A 382 4.68 -34.27 1.73
C PRO A 382 3.41 -34.45 0.92
N PHE A 383 3.44 -34.06 -0.34
CA PHE A 383 2.37 -34.33 -1.28
C PHE A 383 2.94 -34.61 -2.67
N THR A 384 2.15 -35.26 -3.50
CA THR A 384 2.42 -35.42 -4.92
C THR A 384 1.19 -35.02 -5.73
N LEU A 385 1.43 -34.50 -6.93
CA LEU A 385 0.38 -34.40 -7.93
C LEU A 385 0.26 -35.74 -8.66
N ILE A 386 -0.98 -36.10 -8.96
CA ILE A 386 -1.31 -37.28 -9.75
C ILE A 386 -1.62 -36.78 -11.16
N TRP A 387 -0.62 -36.91 -12.02
CA TRP A 387 -0.75 -36.56 -13.43
C TRP A 387 -1.59 -37.61 -14.17
N PRO A 388 -2.32 -37.22 -15.23
CA PRO A 388 -3.10 -38.14 -16.06
C PRO A 388 -2.27 -39.26 -16.70
#